data_AF-A0A2V1CJ58-F1
#
_entry.id   AF-A0A2V1CJ58-F1
#
_cell.length_a   1.000
_cell.length_b   1.000
_cell.length_c   1.000
_cell.angle_alpha   90.00
_cell.angle_beta   90.00
_cell.angle_gamma   90.00
#
_symmetry.space_group_name_H-M   'P 1'
#
loop_
_entity.id
_entity.type
_entity.pdbx_description
1 polymer ?
#
loop_
_entity_poly.entity_id
_entity_poly.type
_entity_poly.pdbx_seq_one_letter_code
_entity_poly.pdbx_strand_id
1 'polypeptide(L)'
;MEKYPTPEALVAAKKHDIVPIIRHLGLQNQRASTYQMYAKIWLEVPPMKDKRYPVRGYPEPESGRDIKKGEAILDSDERSAWEIGHMTQGPYAIDSWRIFCRDVLRGVADGFNGEGTEEGFQPEWMRVVPEDKELRAYLRWMWLKEGFEWDPFTGEKEVASKDLMKAAMEGRIAWDDAGGMRILDQAVDIAPGLSQVGNL
;
A
#
# COMPACT_ATOMS: atom_id res chain seq x y z
N MET A 1 -9.05 -18.44 -3.16
CA MET A 1 -8.51 -18.13 -1.82
C MET A 1 -9.44 -18.73 -0.77
N GLU A 2 -9.60 -20.06 -0.75
CA GLU A 2 -10.74 -20.71 -0.05
C GLU A 2 -10.33 -21.54 1.17
N LYS A 3 -9.10 -22.06 1.22
CA LYS A 3 -8.71 -23.05 2.24
C LYS A 3 -8.46 -22.46 3.64
N TYR A 4 -7.97 -21.22 3.71
CA TYR A 4 -7.68 -20.53 4.99
C TYR A 4 -8.19 -19.08 4.90
N PRO A 5 -9.51 -18.86 5.01
CA PRO A 5 -10.12 -17.54 4.80
C PRO A 5 -9.96 -16.58 5.98
N THR A 6 -9.60 -17.09 7.17
CA THR A 6 -9.45 -16.27 8.39
C THR A 6 -8.06 -16.42 9.01
N PRO A 7 -7.60 -15.45 9.82
CA PRO A 7 -6.35 -15.58 10.57
C PRO A 7 -6.33 -16.81 11.49
N GLU A 8 -7.43 -17.16 12.15
CA GLU A 8 -7.55 -18.34 13.03
C GLU A 8 -7.31 -19.63 12.27
N ALA A 9 -7.91 -19.76 11.07
CA ALA A 9 -7.71 -20.91 10.21
C ALA A 9 -6.23 -21.06 9.81
N LEU A 10 -5.54 -19.95 9.57
CA LEU A 10 -4.13 -19.94 9.18
C LEU A 10 -3.19 -20.27 10.36
N VAL A 11 -3.51 -19.79 11.56
CA VAL A 11 -2.77 -20.14 12.80
C VAL A 11 -2.97 -21.61 13.16
N ALA A 12 -4.19 -22.14 13.02
CA ALA A 12 -4.49 -23.54 13.32
C ALA A 12 -3.91 -24.53 12.28
N ALA A 13 -3.66 -24.07 11.05
CA ALA A 13 -3.13 -24.89 9.98
C ALA A 13 -1.73 -25.43 10.29
N LYS A 14 -1.43 -26.66 9.85
CA LYS A 14 -0.06 -27.17 9.92
C LYS A 14 0.74 -26.61 8.75
N LYS A 15 1.98 -26.20 9.01
CA LYS A 15 2.87 -25.65 7.98
C LYS A 15 3.01 -26.56 6.74
N HIS A 16 3.05 -27.88 6.95
CA HIS A 16 3.14 -28.85 5.85
C HIS A 16 1.89 -28.89 4.95
N ASP A 17 0.75 -28.37 5.40
CA ASP A 17 -0.48 -28.25 4.61
C ASP A 17 -0.54 -26.93 3.81
N ILE A 18 0.22 -25.92 4.23
CA ILE A 18 0.32 -24.62 3.56
C ILE A 18 1.37 -24.68 2.44
N VAL A 19 2.54 -25.24 2.73
CA VAL A 19 3.70 -25.27 1.84
C VAL A 19 3.40 -25.80 0.43
N PRO A 20 2.63 -26.89 0.24
CA PRO A 20 2.30 -27.40 -1.09
C PRO A 20 1.50 -26.40 -1.94
N ILE A 21 0.63 -25.60 -1.30
CA ILE A 21 -0.24 -24.63 -1.98
C ILE A 21 0.60 -23.53 -2.65
N ILE A 22 1.64 -23.07 -1.95
CA ILE A 22 2.47 -21.93 -2.35
C ILE A 22 3.85 -22.34 -2.91
N ARG A 23 4.07 -23.64 -3.16
CA ARG A 23 5.37 -24.17 -3.59
C ARG A 23 5.89 -23.49 -4.86
N HIS A 24 5.01 -23.19 -5.80
CA HIS A 24 5.35 -22.57 -7.08
C HIS A 24 5.79 -21.09 -6.96
N LEU A 25 5.56 -20.44 -5.81
CA LEU A 25 5.95 -19.04 -5.58
C LEU A 25 7.38 -18.89 -5.04
N GLY A 26 8.05 -20.00 -4.68
CA GLY A 26 9.36 -19.98 -4.03
C GLY A 26 9.33 -19.49 -2.57
N LEU A 27 10.42 -19.75 -1.84
CA LEU A 27 10.56 -19.43 -0.40
C LEU A 27 9.39 -19.95 0.46
N GLN A 28 8.73 -21.02 0.03
CA GLN A 28 7.48 -21.52 0.56
C GLN A 28 7.51 -21.79 2.07
N ASN A 29 8.63 -22.31 2.58
CA ASN A 29 8.79 -22.56 4.01
C ASN A 29 8.87 -21.25 4.81
N GLN A 30 9.56 -20.23 4.30
CA GLN A 30 9.65 -18.93 4.95
C GLN A 30 8.31 -18.21 4.88
N ARG A 31 7.69 -18.15 3.68
CA ARG A 31 6.38 -17.54 3.46
C ARG A 31 5.30 -18.14 4.36
N ALA A 32 5.21 -19.47 4.44
CA ALA A 32 4.25 -20.13 5.32
C ALA A 32 4.45 -19.73 6.79
N SER A 33 5.70 -19.68 7.28
CA SER A 33 5.98 -19.19 8.63
C SER A 33 5.61 -17.72 8.82
N THR A 34 5.92 -16.86 7.84
CA THR A 34 5.56 -15.44 7.89
C THR A 34 4.03 -15.24 7.90
N TYR A 35 3.27 -15.99 7.11
CA TYR A 35 1.81 -15.93 7.09
C TYR A 35 1.21 -16.28 8.45
N GLN A 36 1.67 -17.38 9.05
CA GLN A 36 1.22 -17.78 10.39
C GLN A 36 1.64 -16.79 11.46
N MET A 37 2.85 -16.21 11.36
CA MET A 37 3.31 -15.16 12.25
C MET A 37 2.40 -13.93 12.18
N TYR A 38 2.09 -13.41 10.99
CA TYR A 38 1.19 -12.26 10.85
C TYR A 38 -0.22 -12.57 11.34
N ALA A 39 -0.77 -13.74 11.01
CA ALA A 39 -2.08 -14.14 11.50
C ALA A 39 -2.12 -14.22 13.03
N LYS A 40 -1.06 -14.77 13.65
CA LYS A 40 -0.94 -14.82 15.11
C LYS A 40 -0.88 -13.43 15.73
N ILE A 41 -0.02 -12.55 15.22
CA ILE A 41 0.10 -11.18 15.75
C ILE A 41 -1.22 -10.43 15.56
N TRP A 42 -1.90 -10.59 14.42
CA TRP A 42 -3.21 -9.98 14.17
C TRP A 42 -4.26 -10.39 15.21
N LEU A 43 -4.24 -11.64 15.67
CA LEU A 43 -5.16 -12.12 16.71
C LEU A 43 -4.77 -11.65 18.12
N GLU A 44 -3.48 -11.61 18.43
CA GLU A 44 -2.99 -11.26 19.77
C GLU A 44 -2.96 -9.74 20.01
N VAL A 45 -2.54 -8.98 19.01
CA VAL A 45 -2.38 -7.52 19.05
C VAL A 45 -2.80 -6.95 17.68
N PRO A 46 -4.10 -6.90 17.37
CA PRO A 46 -4.58 -6.33 16.11
C PRO A 46 -4.19 -4.84 16.02
N PRO A 47 -4.03 -4.30 14.79
CA PRO A 47 -3.93 -2.86 14.59
C PRO A 47 -5.15 -2.15 15.16
N MET A 48 -4.93 -1.07 15.87
CA MET A 48 -5.98 -0.31 16.55
C MET A 48 -5.79 1.18 16.30
N LYS A 49 -6.91 1.90 16.24
CA LYS A 49 -6.89 3.37 16.32
C LYS A 49 -6.12 3.82 17.56
N ASP A 50 -5.36 4.90 17.41
CA ASP A 50 -4.61 5.53 18.51
C ASP A 50 -3.50 4.65 19.12
N LYS A 51 -3.05 3.61 18.40
CA LYS A 51 -1.88 2.80 18.78
C LYS A 51 -0.97 2.59 17.58
N ARG A 52 0.17 3.27 17.61
CA ARG A 52 1.19 3.22 16.56
C ARG A 52 2.51 2.71 17.11
N TYR A 53 3.25 1.97 16.30
CA TYR A 53 4.52 1.36 16.66
C TYR A 53 5.62 1.83 15.71
N PRO A 54 6.87 1.98 16.19
CA PRO A 54 7.95 2.49 15.36
C PRO A 54 8.31 1.51 14.24
N VAL A 55 8.60 2.06 13.06
CA VAL A 55 9.28 1.35 11.98
C VAL A 55 10.62 2.04 11.77
N ARG A 56 11.71 1.31 12.04
CA ARG A 56 13.04 1.92 12.05
C ARG A 56 13.46 2.31 10.65
N GLY A 57 13.87 3.57 10.48
CA GLY A 57 14.34 4.08 9.20
C GLY A 57 13.23 4.31 8.17
N TYR A 58 11.98 4.43 8.61
CA TYR A 58 10.85 4.76 7.74
C TYR A 58 9.91 5.80 8.40
N PRO A 59 9.46 6.84 7.67
CA PRO A 59 9.75 7.08 6.26
C PRO A 59 11.18 7.59 6.03
N GLU A 60 11.76 8.25 7.04
CA GLU A 60 13.12 8.80 6.96
C GLU A 60 14.13 7.92 7.71
N PRO A 61 15.44 7.94 7.36
CA PRO A 61 16.48 7.11 7.98
C PRO A 61 16.57 7.18 9.52
N GLU A 62 16.21 8.32 10.10
CA GLU A 62 16.23 8.56 11.55
C GLU A 62 14.89 8.23 12.25
N SER A 63 13.82 7.98 11.50
CA SER A 63 12.50 7.71 12.04
C SER A 63 12.47 6.45 12.91
N GLY A 64 11.73 6.51 14.03
CA GLY A 64 11.47 5.38 14.92
C GLY A 64 12.66 4.96 15.80
N ARG A 65 13.77 5.70 15.78
CA ARG A 65 14.95 5.42 16.65
C ARG A 65 14.77 5.93 18.07
N ASP A 66 13.94 6.96 18.23
CA ASP A 66 13.60 7.67 19.46
C ASP A 66 12.40 7.07 20.21
N ILE A 67 11.83 5.98 19.70
CA ILE A 67 10.74 5.23 20.33
C ILE A 67 11.26 3.86 20.78
N LYS A 68 10.94 3.45 22.00
CA LYS A 68 11.42 2.15 22.50
C LYS A 68 10.71 1.00 21.79
N LYS A 69 11.44 -0.10 21.60
CA LYS A 69 10.86 -1.31 21.00
C LYS A 69 9.70 -1.81 21.87
N GLY A 70 8.52 -1.99 21.28
CA GLY A 70 7.31 -2.46 21.96
C GLY A 70 6.51 -1.35 22.65
N GLU A 71 6.99 -0.11 22.65
CA GLU A 71 6.21 1.05 23.03
C GLU A 71 5.18 1.36 21.93
N ALA A 72 3.92 1.49 22.31
CA ALA A 72 2.88 2.04 21.45
C ALA A 72 2.75 3.54 21.76
N ILE A 73 2.69 4.36 20.72
CA ILE A 73 2.46 5.80 20.83
C ILE A 73 1.08 6.16 20.29
N LEU A 74 0.50 7.23 20.83
CA LEU A 74 -0.83 7.73 20.49
C LEU A 74 -0.81 8.53 19.18
N ASP A 75 -1.96 8.76 18.56
CA ASP A 75 -2.11 9.58 17.34
C ASP A 75 -1.70 11.04 17.56
N SER A 76 -1.78 11.54 18.79
CA SER A 76 -1.34 12.89 19.16
C SER A 76 0.18 13.07 19.18
N ASP A 77 0.94 11.97 19.16
CA ASP A 77 2.39 12.01 19.14
C ASP A 77 2.90 12.31 17.73
N GLU A 78 3.76 13.32 17.56
CA GLU A 78 4.22 13.74 16.24
C GLU A 78 5.24 12.77 15.62
N ARG A 79 5.78 11.83 16.39
CA ARG A 79 6.79 10.89 15.90
C ARG A 79 6.21 9.90 14.89
N SER A 80 7.05 9.53 13.92
CA SER A 80 6.71 8.57 12.87
C SER A 80 6.55 7.16 13.43
N ALA A 81 5.33 6.65 13.40
CA ALA A 81 4.95 5.31 13.82
C ALA A 81 3.67 4.88 13.10
N TRP A 82 3.42 3.57 13.03
CA TRP A 82 2.35 2.99 12.21
C TRP A 82 1.60 1.88 12.97
N GLU A 83 0.31 1.72 12.68
CA GLU A 83 -0.59 0.83 13.43
C GLU A 83 -0.24 -0.66 13.24
N ILE A 84 0.51 -0.99 12.19
CA ILE A 84 1.06 -2.33 11.90
C ILE A 84 2.58 -2.43 12.13
N GLY A 85 3.23 -1.42 12.72
CA GLY A 85 4.69 -1.39 12.88
C GLY A 85 5.22 -2.53 13.75
N HIS A 86 4.45 -3.01 14.73
CA HIS A 86 4.80 -4.19 15.54
C HIS A 86 4.68 -5.50 14.75
N MET A 87 3.92 -5.52 13.66
CA MET A 87 3.77 -6.69 12.79
C MET A 87 4.90 -6.75 11.77
N THR A 88 5.14 -5.66 11.06
CA THR A 88 6.08 -5.58 9.92
C THR A 88 6.94 -4.34 10.00
N GLN A 89 8.15 -4.45 9.46
CA GLN A 89 9.10 -3.35 9.33
C GLN A 89 9.41 -3.04 7.85
N GLY A 90 8.76 -3.73 6.90
CA GLY A 90 9.02 -3.58 5.47
C GLY A 90 8.27 -2.38 4.88
N PRO A 91 8.94 -1.41 4.22
CA PRO A 91 8.32 -0.20 3.66
C PRO A 91 7.10 -0.48 2.78
N TYR A 92 7.20 -1.45 1.86
CA TYR A 92 6.08 -1.87 1.00
C TYR A 92 4.77 -2.15 1.77
N ALA A 93 4.87 -2.89 2.88
CA ALA A 93 3.70 -3.25 3.68
C ALA A 93 3.14 -2.04 4.44
N ILE A 94 4.02 -1.14 4.90
CA ILE A 94 3.63 0.10 5.57
C ILE A 94 2.96 1.06 4.57
N ASP A 95 3.54 1.25 3.38
CA ASP A 95 2.93 2.06 2.32
C ASP A 95 1.57 1.50 1.90
N SER A 96 1.47 0.18 1.68
CA SER A 96 0.19 -0.46 1.37
C SER A 96 -0.85 -0.20 2.45
N TRP A 97 -0.47 -0.28 3.73
CA TRP A 97 -1.35 0.02 4.85
C TRP A 97 -1.80 1.48 4.89
N ARG A 98 -0.87 2.41 4.68
CA ARG A 98 -1.14 3.84 4.61
C ARG A 98 -2.12 4.16 3.49
N ILE A 99 -1.92 3.57 2.31
CA ILE A 99 -2.77 3.80 1.13
C ILE A 99 -4.17 3.23 1.33
N PHE A 100 -4.31 1.99 1.82
CA PHE A 100 -5.58 1.26 1.71
C PHE A 100 -6.36 1.10 3.01
N CYS A 101 -5.72 1.21 4.17
CA CYS A 101 -6.33 0.80 5.45
C CYS A 101 -6.40 1.93 6.48
N ARG A 102 -5.42 2.83 6.47
CA ARG A 102 -5.14 3.71 7.61
C ARG A 102 -6.29 4.65 7.95
N ASP A 103 -6.89 5.31 6.96
CA ASP A 103 -7.96 6.29 7.21
C ASP A 103 -9.23 5.62 7.77
N VAL A 104 -9.57 4.45 7.25
CA VAL A 104 -10.69 3.64 7.76
C VAL A 104 -10.42 3.17 9.19
N LEU A 105 -9.23 2.66 9.48
CA LEU A 105 -8.88 2.25 10.85
C LEU A 105 -8.99 3.43 11.84
N ARG A 106 -8.54 4.62 11.43
CA ARG A 106 -8.60 5.83 12.25
C ARG A 106 -10.01 6.40 12.37
N GLY A 107 -10.96 5.90 11.57
CA GLY A 107 -12.34 6.39 11.53
C GLY A 107 -12.39 7.86 11.12
N VAL A 108 -11.49 8.27 10.22
CA VAL A 108 -11.47 9.63 9.64
C VAL A 108 -12.12 9.66 8.26
N ALA A 109 -12.34 8.50 7.65
CA ALA A 109 -13.06 8.30 6.39
C ALA A 109 -13.76 6.93 6.39
N ASP A 110 -14.82 6.78 5.59
CA ASP A 110 -15.53 5.51 5.36
C ASP A 110 -14.76 4.59 4.40
N GLY A 111 -13.87 5.17 3.59
CA GLY A 111 -13.03 4.45 2.64
C GLY A 111 -11.65 5.08 2.51
N PHE A 112 -10.78 4.41 1.75
CA PHE A 112 -9.38 4.82 1.62
C PHE A 112 -9.21 6.07 0.75
N ASN A 113 -10.20 6.42 -0.07
CA ASN A 113 -10.14 7.56 -0.97
C ASN A 113 -10.94 8.77 -0.41
N GLY A 114 -11.16 8.82 0.90
CA GLY A 114 -11.85 9.93 1.56
C GLY A 114 -13.37 9.87 1.45
N GLU A 115 -13.94 8.72 1.13
CA GLU A 115 -15.39 8.54 1.15
C GLU A 115 -15.98 8.92 2.52
N GLY A 116 -17.13 9.59 2.54
CA GLY A 116 -17.81 10.01 3.78
C GLY A 116 -17.20 11.23 4.48
N THR A 117 -16.22 11.89 3.87
CA THR A 117 -15.55 13.08 4.45
C THR A 117 -16.04 14.40 3.85
N GLU A 118 -15.64 15.51 4.47
CA GLU A 118 -15.94 16.86 4.00
C GLU A 118 -15.08 17.29 2.80
N GLU A 119 -15.56 18.29 2.05
CA GLU A 119 -14.83 18.84 0.91
C GLU A 119 -13.45 19.37 1.36
N GLY A 120 -12.40 18.99 0.61
CA GLY A 120 -11.03 19.37 0.91
C GLY A 120 -10.29 18.42 1.86
N PHE A 121 -10.94 17.36 2.37
CA PHE A 121 -10.23 16.28 3.03
C PHE A 121 -9.19 15.66 2.10
N GLN A 122 -7.99 15.43 2.62
CA GLN A 122 -6.93 14.74 1.89
C GLN A 122 -6.72 13.36 2.50
N PRO A 123 -7.02 12.27 1.76
CA PRO A 123 -6.73 10.92 2.21
C PRO A 123 -5.23 10.69 2.42
N GLU A 124 -4.88 9.71 3.26
CA GLU A 124 -3.50 9.36 3.59
C GLU A 124 -2.68 9.01 2.36
N TRP A 125 -3.26 8.35 1.35
CA TRP A 125 -2.54 7.96 0.14
C TRP A 125 -1.88 9.15 -0.57
N MET A 126 -2.44 10.36 -0.46
CA MET A 126 -1.88 11.58 -1.04
C MET A 126 -0.57 12.04 -0.38
N ARG A 127 -0.17 11.42 0.73
CA ARG A 127 1.10 11.69 1.46
C ARG A 127 2.11 10.55 1.34
N VAL A 128 1.83 9.55 0.51
CA VAL A 128 2.68 8.35 0.36
C VAL A 128 3.55 8.50 -0.89
N VAL A 129 4.86 8.30 -0.73
CA VAL A 129 5.84 8.24 -1.82
C VAL A 129 6.55 6.89 -1.70
N PRO A 130 5.99 5.81 -2.28
CA PRO A 130 6.49 4.46 -2.09
C PRO A 130 7.72 4.19 -2.98
N GLU A 131 8.58 3.28 -2.56
CA GLU A 131 9.68 2.76 -3.41
C GLU A 131 9.23 1.64 -4.35
N ASP A 132 8.13 0.96 -4.02
CA ASP A 132 7.62 -0.19 -4.78
C ASP A 132 7.04 0.25 -6.13
N LYS A 133 7.41 -0.48 -7.19
CA LYS A 133 7.06 -0.12 -8.57
C LYS A 133 5.55 -0.21 -8.85
N GLU A 134 4.86 -1.18 -8.25
CA GLU A 134 3.42 -1.37 -8.47
C GLU A 134 2.64 -0.33 -7.68
N LEU A 135 3.06 -0.01 -6.44
CA LEU A 135 2.45 1.09 -5.68
C LEU A 135 2.68 2.45 -6.35
N ARG A 136 3.84 2.70 -6.96
CA ARG A 136 4.09 3.91 -7.75
C ARG A 136 3.17 4.02 -8.95
N ALA A 137 3.03 2.93 -9.72
CA ALA A 137 2.12 2.89 -10.86
C ALA A 137 0.67 3.15 -10.42
N TYR A 138 0.24 2.54 -9.32
CA TYR A 138 -1.08 2.75 -8.74
C TYR A 138 -1.32 4.21 -8.33
N LEU A 139 -0.41 4.82 -7.54
CA LEU A 139 -0.56 6.20 -7.08
C LEU A 139 -0.51 7.23 -8.21
N ARG A 140 0.24 6.97 -9.27
CA ARG A 140 0.22 7.82 -10.46
C ARG A 140 -1.13 7.83 -11.16
N TRP A 141 -1.72 6.67 -11.33
CA TRP A 141 -3.06 6.58 -11.88
C TRP A 141 -4.08 7.28 -10.97
N MET A 142 -3.94 7.15 -9.64
CA MET A 142 -4.76 7.90 -8.67
C MET A 142 -4.58 9.41 -8.80
N TRP A 143 -3.34 9.93 -8.83
CA TRP A 143 -3.09 11.36 -9.02
C TRP A 143 -3.59 11.89 -10.35
N LEU A 144 -3.53 11.08 -11.40
CA LEU A 144 -4.06 11.44 -12.71
C LEU A 144 -5.59 11.54 -12.69
N LYS A 145 -6.28 10.70 -11.90
CA LYS A 145 -7.73 10.84 -11.63
C LYS A 145 -8.06 12.17 -10.97
N GLU A 146 -7.18 12.65 -10.10
CA GLU A 146 -7.27 13.97 -9.47
C GLU A 146 -6.83 15.11 -10.40
N GLY A 147 -6.44 14.81 -11.66
CA GLY A 147 -6.05 15.81 -12.65
C GLY A 147 -4.59 16.28 -12.54
N PHE A 148 -3.74 15.50 -11.87
CA PHE A 148 -2.33 15.83 -11.66
C PHE A 148 -1.38 14.83 -12.34
N GLU A 149 -0.30 15.36 -12.90
CA GLU A 149 0.90 14.60 -13.23
C GLU A 149 1.79 14.56 -11.98
N TRP A 150 2.06 13.37 -11.46
CA TRP A 150 2.78 13.17 -10.20
C TRP A 150 4.10 12.44 -10.39
N ASP A 151 5.16 12.98 -9.79
CA ASP A 151 6.50 12.40 -9.75
C ASP A 151 6.60 11.39 -8.58
N PRO A 152 6.81 10.09 -8.87
CA PRO A 152 6.83 9.03 -7.87
C PRO A 152 8.14 8.94 -7.08
N PHE A 153 9.15 9.72 -7.45
CA PHE A 153 10.44 9.78 -6.76
C PHE A 153 10.52 10.97 -5.80
N THR A 154 9.90 12.09 -6.15
CA THR A 154 9.95 13.32 -5.34
C THR A 154 8.63 13.58 -4.60
N GLY A 155 7.52 13.04 -5.07
CA GLY A 155 6.19 13.34 -4.58
C GLY A 155 5.60 14.64 -5.12
N GLU A 156 6.34 15.37 -5.96
CA GLU A 156 5.88 16.62 -6.59
C GLU A 156 4.77 16.36 -7.59
N LYS A 157 3.90 17.35 -7.79
CA LYS A 157 2.80 17.26 -8.76
C LYS A 157 2.55 18.57 -9.46
N GLU A 158 2.16 18.47 -10.73
CA GLU A 158 1.74 19.58 -11.57
C GLU A 158 0.37 19.27 -12.18
N VAL A 159 -0.34 20.31 -12.63
CA VAL A 159 -1.62 20.13 -13.33
C VAL A 159 -1.38 19.36 -14.62
N ALA A 160 -2.06 18.23 -14.79
CA ALA A 160 -1.91 17.39 -15.96
C ALA A 160 -2.33 18.16 -17.23
N SER A 161 -1.54 18.02 -18.30
CA SER A 161 -1.88 18.64 -19.58
C SER A 161 -3.17 18.04 -20.16
N LYS A 162 -3.88 18.83 -20.99
CA LYS A 162 -5.11 18.35 -21.65
C LYS A 162 -4.88 17.12 -22.52
N ASP A 163 -3.72 17.06 -23.18
CA ASP A 163 -3.36 15.92 -24.03
C ASP A 163 -3.08 14.66 -23.21
N LEU A 164 -2.45 14.83 -22.04
CA LEU A 164 -2.22 13.74 -21.09
C LEU A 164 -3.53 13.18 -20.55
N MET A 165 -4.44 14.06 -20.09
CA MET A 165 -5.77 13.67 -19.63
C MET A 165 -6.56 12.97 -20.71
N LYS A 166 -6.52 13.47 -21.95
CA LYS A 166 -7.16 12.82 -23.10
C LYS A 166 -6.59 11.43 -23.36
N ALA A 167 -5.26 11.28 -23.34
CA ALA A 167 -4.61 9.97 -23.51
C ALA A 167 -5.00 8.98 -22.41
N ALA A 168 -5.15 9.45 -21.17
CA ALA A 168 -5.60 8.65 -20.04
C ALA A 168 -7.01 8.11 -20.23
N MET A 169 -7.95 8.98 -20.62
CA MET A 169 -9.34 8.60 -20.89
C MET A 169 -9.44 7.61 -22.07
N GLU A 170 -8.53 7.70 -23.03
CA GLU A 170 -8.46 6.83 -24.20
C GLU A 170 -7.67 5.53 -23.95
N GLY A 171 -7.16 5.29 -22.73
CA GLY A 171 -6.40 4.08 -22.39
C GLY A 171 -5.04 3.99 -23.10
N ARG A 172 -4.44 5.13 -23.46
CA ARG A 172 -3.18 5.24 -24.22
C ARG A 172 -1.97 5.54 -23.34
N ILE A 173 -2.03 5.23 -22.05
CA ILE A 173 -0.91 5.45 -21.14
C ILE A 173 -0.20 4.13 -20.87
N ALA A 174 1.12 4.12 -21.10
CA ALA A 174 2.01 3.06 -20.64
C ALA A 174 2.93 3.58 -19.54
N TRP A 175 3.13 2.73 -18.54
CA TRP A 175 4.07 2.93 -17.45
C TRP A 175 5.22 1.95 -17.62
N ASP A 176 6.46 2.42 -17.52
CA ASP A 176 7.62 1.54 -17.46
C ASP A 176 8.03 1.20 -16.02
N ASP A 177 8.87 0.17 -15.86
CA ASP A 177 9.31 -0.33 -14.54
C ASP A 177 10.11 0.69 -13.72
N ALA A 178 10.67 1.72 -14.38
CA ALA A 178 11.41 2.80 -13.73
C ALA A 178 10.49 4.00 -13.42
N GLY A 179 9.18 3.90 -13.67
CA GLY A 179 8.30 5.03 -13.52
C GLY A 179 8.50 6.09 -14.60
N GLY A 180 8.84 5.73 -15.83
CA GLY A 180 8.58 6.58 -17.00
C GLY A 180 7.12 6.46 -17.46
N MET A 181 6.55 7.56 -17.94
CA MET A 181 5.22 7.61 -18.54
C MET A 181 5.37 7.85 -20.03
N ARG A 182 4.63 7.10 -20.86
CA ARG A 182 4.56 7.34 -22.30
C ARG A 182 3.13 7.29 -22.79
N ILE A 183 2.78 8.27 -23.61
CA ILE A 183 1.57 8.24 -24.40
C ILE A 183 1.83 7.34 -25.61
N LEU A 184 0.95 6.36 -25.82
CA LEU A 184 1.00 5.45 -26.95
C LEU A 184 0.18 6.00 -28.14
N ASP A 185 0.60 5.62 -29.34
CA ASP A 185 -0.08 5.97 -30.59
C ASP A 185 -1.44 5.27 -30.75
N GLN A 186 -1.61 4.09 -30.13
CA GLN A 186 -2.84 3.32 -30.12
C GLN A 186 -3.19 2.88 -28.70
N ALA A 187 -4.48 2.65 -28.46
CA ALA A 187 -4.97 2.06 -27.21
C ALA A 187 -4.39 0.65 -27.05
N VAL A 188 -4.06 0.27 -25.81
CA VAL A 188 -3.53 -1.07 -25.52
C VAL A 188 -4.68 -2.07 -25.50
N ASP A 189 -4.70 -3.01 -26.43
CA ASP A 189 -5.63 -4.15 -26.39
C ASP A 189 -5.31 -5.04 -25.19
N ILE A 190 -6.33 -5.31 -24.37
CA ILE A 190 -6.20 -6.00 -23.09
C ILE A 190 -5.96 -7.49 -23.32
N ALA A 191 -4.70 -7.92 -23.33
CA ALA A 191 -4.35 -9.33 -23.20
C ALA A 191 -4.30 -9.72 -21.71
N PRO A 192 -4.90 -10.86 -21.31
CA PRO A 192 -4.85 -11.32 -19.92
C PRO A 192 -3.42 -11.74 -19.57
N GLY A 193 -2.69 -10.89 -18.82
CA GLY A 193 -1.35 -11.21 -18.32
C GLY A 193 -0.30 -10.11 -18.34
N LEU A 194 -0.62 -8.90 -18.82
CA LEU A 194 0.26 -7.73 -18.71
C LEU A 194 -0.15 -6.85 -17.51
N SER A 195 0.84 -6.40 -16.75
CA SER A 195 0.68 -5.51 -15.60
C SER A 195 0.06 -4.17 -16.01
N GLN A 196 -1.26 -4.12 -15.80
CA GLN A 196 -2.12 -3.00 -15.41
C GLN A 196 -1.95 -1.66 -16.15
N VAL A 197 -2.84 -1.44 -17.13
CA VAL A 197 -3.25 -0.12 -17.59
C VAL A 197 -4.55 0.23 -16.88
N GLY A 198 -4.60 1.36 -16.18
CA GLY A 198 -5.83 1.88 -15.59
C GLY A 198 -6.53 2.82 -16.57
N ASN A 199 -7.74 2.47 -17.02
CA ASN A 199 -8.64 3.46 -17.61
C ASN A 199 -9.12 4.42 -16.51
N LEU A 200 -9.35 5.69 -16.85
CA LEU A 200 -9.99 6.65 -15.93
C LEU A 200 -11.45 6.28 -15.71
#